data_AF-A0A953CIP9-F1
#
_entry.id   AF-A0A953CIP9-F1
#
_cell.length_a   1.000
_cell.length_b   1.000
_cell.length_c   1.000
_cell.angle_alpha   90.00
_cell.angle_beta   90.00
_cell.angle_gamma   90.00
#
_symmetry.space_group_name_H-M   'P 1'
#
loop_
_entity.id
_entity.type
_entity.pdbx_description
1 polymer ?
#
loop_
_entity_poly.entity_id
_entity_poly.type
_entity_poly.pdbx_seq_one_letter_code
_entity_poly.pdbx_strand_id
1 'polypeptide(L)'
;RIFDWYRKRDGVDYAPDDDPGVQSVRRIYGYFKKFGYPTEVMGASFRNTGQVLALAGCDLLTISPELLEQLRGSAEPVARRLDPARAREEAIERVRFDEKHFRWAHNEDAMATEKLAEGIRLFAADVLKLEALVAAAR
;
A
#
# COMPACT_ATOMS: atom_id res chain seq x y z
N ARG A 1 -0.35 5.58 -3.11
CA ARG A 1 -1.06 5.80 -4.41
C ARG A 1 -2.58 5.67 -4.29
N ILE A 2 -3.11 4.75 -3.47
CA ILE A 2 -4.56 4.62 -3.21
C ILE A 2 -5.12 5.95 -2.70
N PHE A 3 -4.48 6.55 -1.69
CA PHE A 3 -4.80 7.89 -1.17
C PHE A 3 -4.99 8.94 -2.27
N ASP A 4 -4.07 9.04 -3.24
CA ASP A 4 -4.14 10.08 -4.29
C ASP A 4 -5.37 9.91 -5.18
N TRP A 5 -5.75 8.66 -5.49
CA TRP A 5 -6.90 8.38 -6.33
C TRP A 5 -8.19 8.84 -5.63
N TYR A 6 -8.36 8.42 -4.38
CA TYR A 6 -9.53 8.76 -3.57
C TYR A 6 -9.59 10.25 -3.23
N ARG A 7 -8.47 10.87 -2.83
CA ARG A 7 -8.38 12.32 -2.61
C ARG A 7 -8.77 13.12 -3.85
N LYS A 8 -8.34 12.68 -5.05
CA LYS A 8 -8.73 13.34 -6.31
C LYS A 8 -10.23 13.21 -6.58
N ARG A 9 -10.83 12.07 -6.25
CA ARG A 9 -12.26 11.80 -6.45
C ARG A 9 -13.14 12.54 -5.43
N ASP A 10 -12.75 12.49 -4.16
CA ASP A 10 -13.58 12.94 -3.04
C ASP A 10 -13.29 14.41 -2.66
N GLY A 11 -12.14 14.96 -3.06
CA GLY A 11 -11.75 16.34 -2.79
C GLY A 11 -11.36 16.62 -1.34
N VAL A 12 -11.11 15.59 -0.53
CA VAL A 12 -10.79 15.70 0.90
C VAL A 12 -9.52 14.95 1.25
N ASP A 13 -8.83 15.41 2.28
CA ASP A 13 -7.79 14.62 2.95
C ASP A 13 -8.43 13.70 4.00
N TYR A 14 -7.76 12.57 4.27
CA TYR A 14 -8.23 11.56 5.21
C TYR A 14 -7.41 11.61 6.50
N ALA A 15 -8.07 11.39 7.64
CA ALA A 15 -7.36 11.04 8.86
C ALA A 15 -6.62 9.70 8.66
N PRO A 16 -5.52 9.44 9.38
CA PRO A 16 -4.70 8.25 9.15
C PRO A 16 -5.46 6.91 9.21
N ASP A 17 -6.47 6.79 10.08
CA ASP A 17 -7.28 5.58 10.21
C ASP A 17 -8.39 5.46 9.14
N ASP A 18 -8.79 6.59 8.53
CA ASP A 18 -9.78 6.68 7.45
C ASP A 18 -9.14 6.63 6.05
N ASP A 19 -7.81 6.66 5.98
CA ASP A 19 -7.07 6.61 4.73
C ASP A 19 -7.34 5.30 3.98
N PRO A 20 -7.87 5.34 2.74
CA PRO A 20 -8.25 4.14 2.01
C PRO A 20 -7.05 3.23 1.67
N GLY A 21 -5.85 3.80 1.58
CA GLY A 21 -4.61 3.05 1.43
C GLY A 21 -4.21 2.32 2.70
N VAL A 22 -4.30 2.97 3.86
CA VAL A 22 -4.08 2.33 5.17
C VAL A 22 -5.08 1.21 5.38
N GLN A 23 -6.37 1.45 5.15
CA GLN A 23 -7.41 0.43 5.28
C GLN A 23 -7.17 -0.77 4.35
N SER A 24 -6.72 -0.52 3.12
CA SER A 24 -6.36 -1.58 2.17
C SER A 24 -5.25 -2.48 2.73
N VAL A 25 -4.15 -1.89 3.23
CA VAL A 25 -3.04 -2.67 3.80
C VAL A 25 -3.47 -3.41 5.07
N ARG A 26 -4.29 -2.80 5.93
CA ARG A 26 -4.83 -3.47 7.13
C ARG A 26 -5.63 -4.71 6.78
N ARG A 27 -6.53 -4.64 5.78
CA ARG A 27 -7.30 -5.80 5.30
C ARG A 27 -6.41 -6.90 4.75
N ILE A 28 -5.39 -6.54 3.96
CA ILE A 28 -4.44 -7.51 3.38
C ILE A 28 -3.62 -8.18 4.48
N TYR A 29 -3.07 -7.40 5.41
CA TYR A 29 -2.32 -7.90 6.56
C TYR A 29 -3.19 -8.86 7.40
N GLY A 30 -4.40 -8.44 7.76
CA GLY A 30 -5.37 -9.24 8.50
C GLY A 30 -5.62 -10.59 7.82
N TYR A 31 -5.94 -10.58 6.52
CA TYR A 31 -6.15 -11.79 5.72
C TYR A 31 -4.92 -12.71 5.72
N PHE A 32 -3.72 -12.15 5.56
CA PHE A 32 -2.49 -12.93 5.49
C PHE A 32 -2.19 -13.61 6.82
N LYS A 33 -2.29 -12.88 7.93
CA LYS A 33 -2.04 -13.42 9.27
C LYS A 33 -3.14 -14.38 9.73
N LYS A 34 -4.40 -14.14 9.35
CA LYS A 34 -5.54 -15.02 9.62
C LYS A 34 -5.31 -16.42 9.11
N PHE A 35 -4.86 -16.54 7.87
CA PHE A 35 -4.71 -17.83 7.19
C PHE A 35 -3.27 -18.36 7.18
N GLY A 36 -2.36 -17.71 7.91
CA GLY A 36 -0.97 -18.17 8.06
C GLY A 36 -0.17 -18.18 6.77
N TYR A 37 -0.45 -17.25 5.84
CA TYR A 37 0.34 -17.14 4.62
C TYR A 37 1.76 -16.65 4.95
N PRO A 38 2.82 -17.27 4.39
CA PRO A 38 4.21 -16.95 4.71
C PRO A 38 4.71 -15.68 4.00
N THR A 39 3.97 -15.19 3.01
CA THR A 39 4.33 -13.98 2.25
C THR A 39 4.36 -12.76 3.17
N GLU A 40 5.46 -12.02 3.14
CA GLU A 40 5.63 -10.78 3.91
C GLU A 40 4.74 -9.67 3.35
N VAL A 41 4.11 -8.91 4.25
CA VAL A 41 3.33 -7.72 3.90
C VAL A 41 4.19 -6.48 4.10
N MET A 42 4.65 -5.89 3.00
CA MET A 42 5.43 -4.65 3.01
C MET A 42 4.58 -3.46 2.55
N GLY A 43 4.23 -2.57 3.48
CA GLY A 43 3.56 -1.31 3.14
C GLY A 43 4.51 -0.37 2.37
N ALA A 44 4.01 0.30 1.33
CA ALA A 44 4.83 1.12 0.43
C ALA A 44 4.08 2.36 -0.09
N SER A 45 4.84 3.32 -0.63
CA SER A 45 4.32 4.53 -1.29
C SER A 45 3.48 5.43 -0.35
N PHE A 46 4.03 5.75 0.81
CA PHE A 46 3.45 6.70 1.75
C PHE A 46 3.43 8.14 1.22
N ARG A 47 2.54 8.97 1.76
CA ARG A 47 2.41 10.41 1.50
C ARG A 47 2.74 11.26 2.72
N ASN A 48 2.54 10.70 3.91
CA ASN A 48 2.81 11.36 5.18
C ASN A 48 3.15 10.31 6.25
N THR A 49 3.72 10.77 7.36
CA THR A 49 4.09 9.91 8.50
C THR A 49 2.88 9.30 9.20
N GLY A 50 1.72 9.95 9.16
CA GLY A 50 0.46 9.43 9.70
C GLY A 50 0.09 8.06 9.12
N GLN A 51 0.20 7.88 7.80
CA GLN A 51 -0.03 6.58 7.15
C GLN A 51 0.97 5.50 7.60
N VAL A 52 2.24 5.88 7.80
CA VAL A 52 3.28 4.96 8.29
C VAL A 52 2.95 4.49 9.70
N LEU A 53 2.66 5.44 10.60
CA LEU A 53 2.34 5.18 12.00
C LEU A 53 1.04 4.39 12.15
N ALA A 54 0.06 4.64 11.29
CA ALA A 54 -1.19 3.88 11.25
C ALA A 54 -1.00 2.39 10.88
N LEU A 55 0.16 2.02 10.32
CA LEU A 55 0.54 0.65 9.99
C LEU A 55 1.68 0.11 10.87
N ALA A 56 2.00 0.77 11.99
CA ALA A 56 3.00 0.27 12.94
C ALA A 56 2.67 -1.17 13.39
N GLY A 57 3.61 -2.09 13.19
CA GLY A 57 3.43 -3.52 13.43
C GLY A 57 3.17 -4.36 12.16
N CYS A 58 3.09 -3.75 10.98
CA CYS A 58 3.23 -4.45 9.69
C CYS A 58 4.59 -5.18 9.63
N ASP A 59 4.72 -6.22 8.79
CA ASP A 59 5.97 -6.99 8.70
C ASP A 59 7.13 -6.09 8.28
N LEU A 60 6.91 -5.31 7.22
CA LEU A 60 7.88 -4.39 6.64
C LEU A 60 7.17 -3.10 6.21
N LEU A 61 7.91 -2.00 6.18
CA LEU A 61 7.47 -0.72 5.61
C LEU A 61 8.64 -0.11 4.84
N THR A 62 8.46 0.12 3.53
CA THR A 62 9.45 0.85 2.72
C THR A 62 9.07 2.32 2.66
N ILE A 63 9.88 3.16 3.28
CA ILE A 63 9.59 4.57 3.56
C ILE A 63 10.61 5.45 2.83
N SER A 64 10.16 6.56 2.24
CA SER A 64 11.08 7.50 1.56
C SER A 64 12.04 8.16 2.57
N PRO A 65 13.25 8.57 2.13
CA PRO A 65 14.20 9.24 3.00
C PRO A 65 13.63 10.49 3.71
N GLU A 66 12.80 11.26 3.01
CA GLU A 66 12.13 12.44 3.56
C GLU A 66 11.22 12.09 4.76
N LEU A 67 10.38 11.08 4.62
CA LEU A 67 9.48 10.65 5.70
C LEU A 67 10.26 9.97 6.84
N LEU A 68 11.36 9.27 6.54
CA LEU A 68 12.24 8.71 7.57
C LEU A 68 12.86 9.82 8.43
N GLU A 69 13.28 10.93 7.83
CA GLU A 69 13.84 12.06 8.58
C GLU A 69 12.77 12.73 9.46
N GLN A 70 11.54 12.90 8.95
CA GLN A 70 10.42 13.39 9.75
C GLN A 70 10.11 12.47 10.94
N LEU A 71 10.10 11.16 10.73
CA LEU A 71 9.88 10.17 11.81
C LEU A 71 11.01 10.21 12.83
N ARG A 72 12.27 10.32 12.38
CA ARG A 72 13.45 10.44 13.26
C ARG A 72 13.38 11.69 14.14
N GLY A 73 12.86 12.79 13.62
CA GLY A 73 12.70 14.04 14.36
C GLY A 73 11.53 14.06 15.37
N SER A 74 10.67 13.04 15.37
CA SER A 74 9.53 12.96 16.29
C SER A 74 9.90 12.20 17.58
N ALA A 75 9.43 12.72 18.71
CA ALA A 75 9.51 12.06 20.01
C ALA A 75 8.17 11.46 20.47
N GLU A 76 7.15 11.47 19.61
CA GLU A 76 5.85 10.91 19.94
C GLU A 76 5.91 9.37 20.09
N PRO A 77 5.18 8.80 21.06
CA PRO A 77 5.16 7.36 21.25
C PRO A 77 4.49 6.65 20.06
N VAL A 78 5.14 5.59 19.56
CA VAL A 78 4.61 4.76 18.46
C VAL A 78 3.81 3.60 19.05
N ALA A 79 2.49 3.67 18.95
CA ALA A 79 1.62 2.56 19.34
C ALA A 79 1.53 1.51 18.23
N ARG A 80 1.67 0.23 18.59
CA ARG A 80 1.42 -0.88 17.65
C ARG A 80 -0.04 -0.87 17.19
N ARG A 81 -0.26 -0.85 15.87
CA ARG A 81 -1.57 -0.85 15.23
C ARG A 81 -1.95 -2.19 14.62
N LEU A 82 -0.95 -2.94 14.13
CA LEU A 82 -1.13 -4.25 13.50
C LEU A 82 -0.52 -5.36 14.36
N ASP A 83 -1.34 -6.35 14.71
CA ASP A 83 -0.95 -7.47 15.58
C ASP A 83 -1.36 -8.81 14.94
N PRO A 84 -0.40 -9.71 14.68
CA PRO A 84 -0.70 -11.01 14.06
C PRO A 84 -1.57 -11.91 14.94
N ALA A 85 -1.52 -11.80 16.27
CA ALA A 85 -2.37 -12.59 17.16
C ALA A 85 -3.84 -12.18 17.01
N ARG A 86 -4.11 -10.87 17.02
CA ARG A 86 -5.47 -10.33 16.82
C ARG A 86 -5.99 -10.63 15.42
N ALA A 87 -5.15 -10.51 14.39
CA ALA A 87 -5.52 -10.83 13.02
C ALA A 87 -5.96 -12.30 12.84
N ARG A 88 -5.41 -13.24 13.63
CA ARG A 88 -5.84 -14.66 13.62
C ARG A 88 -7.25 -14.87 14.16
N GLU A 89 -7.78 -13.93 14.92
CA GLU A 89 -9.12 -14.01 15.52
C GLU A 89 -10.18 -13.35 14.63
N GLU A 90 -9.79 -12.59 13.60
CA GLU A 90 -10.73 -11.87 12.72
C GLU A 90 -11.70 -12.81 11.99
N ALA A 91 -12.96 -12.41 11.90
CA ALA A 91 -14.02 -13.13 11.19
C ALA A 91 -13.94 -12.86 9.68
N ILE A 92 -12.91 -13.42 9.04
CA ILE A 92 -12.66 -13.31 7.60
C ILE A 92 -12.87 -14.67 6.94
N GLU A 93 -13.64 -14.69 5.85
CA GLU A 93 -13.80 -15.89 5.02
C GLU A 93 -12.67 -16.03 4.01
N ARG A 94 -12.27 -17.27 3.74
CA ARG A 94 -11.20 -17.55 2.76
C ARG A 94 -11.77 -17.43 1.36
N VAL A 95 -11.17 -16.58 0.54
CA VAL A 95 -11.48 -16.48 -0.88
C VAL A 95 -10.47 -17.26 -1.72
N ARG A 96 -10.95 -17.85 -2.82
CA ARG A 96 -10.13 -18.48 -3.85
C ARG A 96 -10.53 -17.88 -5.19
N PHE A 97 -9.52 -17.51 -5.98
CA PHE A 97 -9.72 -16.99 -7.33
C PHE A 97 -9.06 -17.92 -8.34
N ASP A 98 -9.80 -18.29 -9.38
CA ASP A 98 -9.19 -18.62 -10.67
C ASP A 98 -8.95 -17.33 -11.46
N GLU A 99 -8.43 -17.45 -12.69
CA GLU A 99 -8.16 -16.28 -13.52
C GLU A 99 -9.41 -15.42 -13.80
N LYS A 100 -10.56 -16.05 -14.07
CA LYS A 100 -11.80 -15.34 -14.45
C LYS A 100 -12.35 -14.55 -13.28
N HIS A 101 -12.41 -15.19 -12.11
CA HIS A 101 -12.87 -14.55 -10.88
C HIS A 101 -11.90 -13.46 -10.43
N PHE A 102 -10.59 -13.67 -10.57
CA PHE A 102 -9.59 -12.63 -10.28
C PHE A 102 -9.78 -11.40 -11.18
N ARG A 103 -9.87 -11.60 -12.51
CA ARG A 103 -10.04 -10.50 -13.47
C ARG A 103 -11.31 -9.71 -13.22
N TRP A 104 -12.42 -10.41 -12.93
CA TRP A 104 -13.68 -9.75 -12.59
C TRP A 104 -13.57 -8.94 -11.28
N ALA A 105 -13.11 -9.57 -10.20
CA ALA A 105 -12.99 -8.90 -8.90
C ALA A 105 -12.03 -7.71 -8.94
N HIS A 106 -10.93 -7.81 -9.70
CA HIS A 106 -10.01 -6.68 -9.89
C HIS A 106 -10.66 -5.55 -10.67
N ASN A 107 -11.41 -5.87 -11.73
CA ASN A 107 -12.09 -4.87 -12.58
C ASN A 107 -13.20 -4.12 -11.83
N GLU A 108 -13.87 -4.76 -10.87
CA GLU A 108 -14.88 -4.11 -10.00
C GLU A 108 -14.28 -3.03 -9.08
N ASP A 109 -12.97 -3.03 -8.85
CA ASP A 109 -12.26 -1.95 -8.17
C ASP A 109 -11.64 -0.98 -9.19
N ALA A 110 -12.37 0.10 -9.48
CA ALA A 110 -11.92 1.14 -10.41
C ALA A 110 -10.55 1.73 -10.02
N MET A 111 -10.31 1.95 -8.72
CA MET A 111 -9.05 2.50 -8.23
C MET A 111 -7.90 1.53 -8.51
N ALA A 112 -8.08 0.25 -8.16
CA ALA A 112 -7.05 -0.76 -8.37
C ALA A 112 -6.74 -0.96 -9.87
N THR A 113 -7.78 -1.01 -10.71
CA THR A 113 -7.67 -1.18 -12.16
C THR A 113 -6.91 0.00 -12.79
N GLU A 114 -7.31 1.23 -12.49
CA GLU A 114 -6.68 2.42 -13.06
C GLU A 114 -5.24 2.59 -12.56
N LYS A 115 -5.00 2.43 -11.25
CA LYS A 115 -3.67 2.63 -10.66
C LYS A 115 -2.68 1.54 -11.06
N LEU A 116 -3.12 0.31 -11.28
CA LEU A 116 -2.26 -0.73 -11.84
C LEU A 116 -1.82 -0.35 -13.26
N ALA A 117 -2.78 -0.02 -14.13
CA ALA A 117 -2.49 0.31 -15.52
C ALA A 117 -1.64 1.59 -15.65
N GLU A 118 -1.94 2.62 -14.86
CA GLU A 118 -1.15 3.86 -14.80
C GLU A 118 0.29 3.58 -14.33
N GLY A 119 0.45 2.79 -13.26
CA GLY A 119 1.77 2.47 -12.72
C GLY A 119 2.68 1.76 -13.72
N ILE A 120 2.14 0.78 -14.46
CA ILE A 120 2.87 0.06 -15.52
C ILE A 120 3.35 1.05 -16.60
N ARG A 121 2.47 1.93 -17.09
CA ARG A 121 2.83 2.91 -18.13
C ARG A 121 3.91 3.89 -17.67
N LEU A 122 3.83 4.36 -16.43
CA LEU A 122 4.82 5.29 -15.88
C LEU A 122 6.20 4.63 -15.74
N PHE A 123 6.27 3.41 -15.21
CA PHE A 123 7.55 2.71 -15.11
C PHE A 123 8.15 2.39 -16.49
N ALA A 124 7.33 1.99 -17.46
CA ALA A 124 7.79 1.79 -18.84
C ALA A 124 8.36 3.09 -19.45
N ALA A 125 7.70 4.22 -19.23
CA ALA A 125 8.19 5.52 -19.69
C ALA A 125 9.53 5.90 -19.03
N ASP A 126 9.72 5.60 -17.75
CA ASP A 126 10.97 5.88 -17.05
C ASP A 126 12.12 4.97 -17.51
N VAL A 127 11.83 3.72 -17.86
CA VAL A 127 12.81 2.81 -18.49
C VAL A 127 13.30 3.39 -19.82
N LEU A 128 12.40 3.84 -20.70
CA LEU A 128 12.77 4.43 -21.98
C LEU A 128 13.63 5.70 -21.82
N LYS A 129 13.32 6.53 -20.83
CA LYS A 129 14.15 7.70 -20.50
C LYS A 129 15.55 7.28 -20.06
N LEU A 130 15.65 6.27 -19.20
CA LEU A 130 16.93 5.75 -18.74
C LEU A 130 17.76 5.17 -19.89
N GLU A 131 17.13 4.41 -20.80
CA GLU A 131 17.80 3.88 -21.99
C GLU A 131 18.37 4.99 -22.88
N ALA A 132 17.61 6.07 -23.09
CA ALA A 132 18.08 7.23 -23.84
C ALA A 132 19.28 7.93 -23.18
N LEU A 133 19.25 8.08 -21.84
CA LEU A 133 20.38 8.65 -21.08
C LEU A 133 21.63 7.79 -21.20
N VAL A 134 21.48 6.47 -21.08
CA VAL A 134 22.60 5.52 -21.22
C VAL A 134 23.15 5.54 -22.64
N ALA A 135 22.30 5.62 -23.66
CA ALA A 135 22.72 5.71 -25.06
C ALA A 135 23.46 7.02 -25.35
N ALA A 136 23.02 8.15 -24.79
CA ALA A 136 23.68 9.45 -24.95
C ALA A 136 25.01 9.56 -24.18
N ALA A 137 25.21 8.72 -23.16
CA ALA A 137 26.46 8.65 -22.39
C ALA A 137 27.50 7.67 -22.99
N ARG A 138 27.15 6.99 -24.09
CA ARG A 138 28.07 6.13 -24.87
C ARG A 138 28.67 6.91 -26.03
#